data_AF-A0A843JM07-F1
#
_entry.id   AF-A0A843JM07-F1
#
_cell.length_a   1.000
_cell.length_b   1.000
_cell.length_c   1.000
_cell.angle_alpha   90.00
_cell.angle_beta   90.00
_cell.angle_gamma   90.00
#
_symmetry.space_group_name_H-M   'P 1'
#
loop_
_entity.id
_entity.type
_entity.pdbx_description
1 polymer ?
#
loop_
_entity_poly.entity_id
_entity_poly.type
_entity_poly.pdbx_seq_one_letter_code
_entity_poly.pdbx_strand_id
1 'polypeptide(L)'
;MKKYVLISILTALLLLSAGCIIEKRVEKGDTVKVDYIGKLQDGKIFDTSILEEAKNAGVYNEKRIYEPLTLKIGDGSTIPGFENGLIGMKEGETKTITIPPEQGYGAKDPTLRFSQTKILEEIPKTQEISRFEEIPRTFQATVSSFVTRYGKQPTVGMIVDLTDWPGQVVEVTASNVIIEHKPEVGKSIVNEVTTLTITEIKDSSIVLRYDPKVGDIIPSEIGDLTVLEVTDTTMVVKARPQKQIETVFGMANVIESGDKYIIKVNPKVGDSIIYQNQIGKVVEVTSDSFIVDFNHPLAGETLYFTVTTVVIEKGKETGFFEKYRLFIFGSLLIVVFAAAYSFMTKFYSKEEKEKKKEKSTTKKIKAAKEVMNGELKELASTVEEVEKELKTKKETKAKKEETKTKPKAKKKTSKKKKE
;
A
#
# COMPACT_ATOMS: atom_id res chain seq x y z
N MET A 1 48.60 -20.45 -16.62
CA MET A 1 47.82 -19.46 -15.84
C MET A 1 46.73 -18.75 -16.65
N LYS A 2 47.00 -18.16 -17.84
CA LYS A 2 46.03 -17.26 -18.52
C LYS A 2 44.80 -17.91 -19.20
N LYS A 3 44.85 -19.19 -19.63
CA LYS A 3 43.65 -19.94 -20.12
C LYS A 3 42.62 -20.18 -19.02
N TYR A 4 43.08 -20.39 -17.78
CA TYR A 4 42.22 -20.61 -16.61
C TYR A 4 41.53 -19.32 -16.17
N VAL A 5 42.15 -18.14 -16.40
CA VAL A 5 41.52 -16.84 -16.15
C VAL A 5 40.31 -16.62 -17.06
N LEU A 6 40.42 -16.96 -18.35
CA LEU A 6 39.30 -16.82 -19.29
C LEU A 6 38.15 -17.79 -18.97
N ILE A 7 38.47 -19.04 -18.64
CA ILE A 7 37.48 -20.04 -18.20
C ILE A 7 36.82 -19.61 -16.88
N SER A 8 37.58 -19.03 -15.95
CA SER A 8 37.03 -18.48 -14.68
C SER A 8 36.11 -17.27 -14.90
N ILE A 9 36.41 -16.42 -15.88
CA ILE A 9 35.55 -15.27 -16.22
C ILE A 9 34.27 -15.77 -16.92
N LEU A 10 34.38 -16.74 -17.84
CA LEU A 10 33.21 -17.31 -18.51
C LEU A 10 32.31 -18.07 -17.52
N THR A 11 32.89 -18.83 -16.59
CA THR A 11 32.13 -19.53 -15.54
C THR A 11 31.54 -18.57 -14.52
N ALA A 12 32.22 -17.47 -14.16
CA ALA A 12 31.65 -16.40 -13.35
C ALA A 12 30.48 -15.69 -14.04
N LEU A 13 30.58 -15.43 -15.36
CA LEU A 13 29.46 -14.89 -16.15
C LEU A 13 28.29 -15.87 -16.27
N LEU A 14 28.56 -17.18 -16.39
CA LEU A 14 27.53 -18.22 -16.41
C LEU A 14 26.84 -18.38 -15.05
N LEU A 15 27.57 -18.20 -13.95
CA LEU A 15 27.04 -18.20 -12.59
C LEU A 15 26.22 -16.92 -12.30
N LEU A 16 26.62 -15.78 -12.87
CA LEU A 16 25.85 -14.53 -12.81
C LEU A 16 24.55 -14.60 -13.62
N SER A 17 24.50 -15.38 -14.71
CA SER A 17 23.27 -15.59 -15.49
C SER A 17 22.37 -16.72 -14.96
N ALA A 18 22.93 -17.70 -14.24
CA ALA A 18 22.18 -18.83 -13.68
C ALA A 18 21.64 -18.58 -12.24
N GLY A 19 22.06 -17.52 -11.56
CA GLY A 19 21.86 -17.34 -10.11
C GLY A 19 20.94 -16.21 -9.63
N CYS A 20 20.38 -15.38 -10.51
CA CYS A 20 19.35 -14.41 -10.09
C CYS A 20 17.97 -15.02 -10.30
N ILE A 21 17.56 -15.91 -9.40
CA ILE A 21 16.13 -16.06 -9.13
C ILE A 21 15.75 -14.73 -8.47
N ILE A 22 15.15 -13.83 -9.26
CA ILE A 22 14.61 -12.57 -8.74
C ILE A 22 13.46 -12.97 -7.83
N GLU A 23 13.73 -13.07 -6.53
CA GLU A 23 12.70 -13.31 -5.53
C GLU A 23 11.66 -12.20 -5.65
N LYS A 24 10.44 -12.60 -5.97
CA LYS A 24 9.32 -11.69 -6.13
C LYS A 24 9.01 -11.07 -4.77
N ARG A 25 9.18 -9.75 -4.66
CA ARG A 25 8.89 -8.97 -3.47
C ARG A 25 7.71 -8.06 -3.70
N VAL A 26 6.95 -7.80 -2.65
CA VAL A 26 5.82 -6.88 -2.69
C VAL A 26 6.30 -5.45 -2.89
N GLU A 27 5.76 -4.77 -3.90
CA GLU A 27 6.03 -3.37 -4.21
C GLU A 27 4.72 -2.59 -4.41
N LYS A 28 4.82 -1.26 -4.39
CA LYS A 28 3.65 -0.39 -4.63
C LYS A 28 3.09 -0.63 -6.04
N GLY A 29 1.77 -0.81 -6.13
CA GLY A 29 1.05 -1.10 -7.37
C GLY A 29 0.85 -2.59 -7.65
N ASP A 30 1.52 -3.48 -6.92
CA ASP A 30 1.29 -4.92 -6.99
C ASP A 30 -0.07 -5.29 -6.42
N THR A 31 -0.64 -6.37 -6.94
CA THR A 31 -1.77 -7.06 -6.32
C THR A 31 -1.21 -8.24 -5.52
N VAL A 32 -1.57 -8.37 -4.25
CA VAL A 32 -1.11 -9.45 -3.37
C VAL A 32 -2.30 -10.19 -2.79
N LYS A 33 -2.13 -11.49 -2.59
CA LYS A 33 -3.04 -12.32 -1.79
C LYS A 33 -2.34 -12.73 -0.51
N VAL A 34 -2.97 -12.48 0.63
CA VAL A 34 -2.36 -12.75 1.94
C VAL A 34 -3.32 -13.48 2.85
N ASP A 35 -2.81 -14.47 3.58
CA ASP A 35 -3.48 -14.96 4.77
C ASP A 35 -3.05 -14.15 5.98
N TYR A 36 -3.97 -13.88 6.90
CA TYR A 36 -3.66 -13.06 8.07
C TYR A 36 -4.42 -13.46 9.33
N ILE A 37 -3.83 -13.13 10.47
CA ILE A 37 -4.44 -13.20 11.80
C ILE A 37 -4.18 -11.86 12.48
N GLY A 38 -5.23 -11.09 12.74
CA GLY A 38 -5.19 -9.81 13.45
C GLY A 38 -5.44 -9.99 14.94
N LYS A 39 -4.52 -9.48 15.77
CA LYS A 39 -4.54 -9.58 17.23
C LYS A 39 -4.42 -8.22 17.90
N LEU A 40 -5.04 -8.10 19.07
CA LEU A 40 -4.80 -7.02 20.03
C LEU A 40 -3.55 -7.33 20.88
N GLN A 41 -3.13 -6.35 21.69
CA GLN A 41 -1.95 -6.48 22.56
C GLN A 41 -2.06 -7.62 23.58
N ASP A 42 -3.28 -7.93 24.04
CA ASP A 42 -3.57 -9.05 24.94
C ASP A 42 -3.57 -10.43 24.24
N GLY A 43 -3.31 -10.45 22.93
CA GLY A 43 -3.30 -11.65 22.10
C GLY A 43 -4.67 -12.07 21.57
N LYS A 44 -5.75 -11.37 21.93
CA LYS A 44 -7.10 -11.65 21.43
C LYS A 44 -7.15 -11.46 19.91
N ILE A 45 -7.58 -12.50 19.21
CA ILE A 45 -7.84 -12.42 17.77
C ILE A 45 -9.15 -11.65 17.56
N PHE A 46 -9.09 -10.59 16.77
CA PHE A 46 -10.27 -9.80 16.40
C PHE A 46 -10.71 -10.03 14.95
N ASP A 47 -9.80 -10.48 14.08
CA ASP A 47 -10.08 -10.76 12.67
C ASP A 47 -9.07 -11.75 12.07
N THR A 48 -9.48 -12.53 11.06
CA THR A 48 -8.59 -13.44 10.33
C THR A 48 -9.19 -13.90 8.98
N SER A 49 -8.33 -14.22 8.01
CA SER A 49 -8.73 -14.91 6.77
C SER A 49 -8.88 -16.43 6.95
N ILE A 50 -8.42 -17.00 8.06
CA ILE A 50 -8.29 -18.44 8.27
C ILE A 50 -9.49 -18.97 9.06
N LEU A 51 -10.28 -19.86 8.43
CA LEU A 51 -11.53 -20.37 9.00
C LEU A 51 -11.38 -21.00 10.39
N GLU A 52 -10.37 -21.86 10.56
CA GLU A 52 -10.16 -22.58 11.82
C GLU A 52 -9.73 -21.65 12.96
N GLU A 53 -8.91 -20.64 12.66
CA GLU A 53 -8.54 -19.59 13.62
C GLU A 53 -9.78 -18.77 14.04
N ALA A 54 -10.66 -18.44 13.08
CA ALA A 54 -11.89 -17.69 13.38
C ALA A 54 -12.83 -18.48 14.30
N LYS A 55 -12.99 -19.79 14.06
CA LYS A 55 -13.78 -20.68 14.92
C LYS A 55 -13.18 -20.78 16.31
N ASN A 56 -11.86 -21.03 16.39
CA ASN A 56 -11.14 -21.19 17.67
C ASN A 56 -11.19 -19.91 18.51
N ALA A 57 -11.11 -18.74 17.88
CA ALA A 57 -11.19 -17.44 18.54
C ALA A 57 -12.61 -16.96 18.83
N GLY A 58 -13.65 -17.66 18.35
CA GLY A 58 -15.05 -17.25 18.51
C GLY A 58 -15.43 -16.01 17.70
N VAL A 59 -14.68 -15.68 16.64
CA VAL A 59 -14.97 -14.57 15.71
C VAL A 59 -15.53 -15.07 14.36
N TYR A 60 -15.90 -16.35 14.29
CA TYR A 60 -16.51 -16.93 13.11
C TYR A 60 -17.82 -16.22 12.72
N ASN A 61 -18.00 -16.07 11.41
CA ASN A 61 -19.17 -15.47 10.79
C ASN A 61 -19.55 -16.31 9.57
N GLU A 62 -20.73 -16.93 9.60
CA GLU A 62 -21.21 -17.83 8.55
C GLU A 62 -21.36 -17.15 7.19
N LYS A 63 -21.61 -15.83 7.17
CA LYS A 63 -21.75 -15.05 5.93
C LYS A 63 -20.40 -14.65 5.31
N ARG A 64 -19.29 -14.91 5.99
CA ARG A 64 -17.94 -14.55 5.54
C ARG A 64 -17.31 -15.70 4.76
N ILE A 65 -16.69 -15.37 3.63
CA ILE A 65 -15.81 -16.28 2.89
C ILE A 65 -14.40 -16.16 3.51
N TYR A 66 -13.87 -17.28 3.97
CA TYR A 66 -12.54 -17.37 4.59
C TYR A 66 -11.52 -17.82 3.54
N GLU A 67 -10.97 -16.85 2.82
CA GLU A 67 -9.94 -17.03 1.79
C GLU A 67 -8.89 -15.91 1.90
N PRO A 68 -7.71 -16.08 1.27
CA PRO A 68 -6.67 -15.05 1.29
C PRO A 68 -7.18 -13.70 0.80
N LEU A 69 -6.89 -12.66 1.57
CA LEU A 69 -7.29 -11.29 1.27
C LEU A 69 -6.50 -10.77 0.08
N THR A 70 -7.22 -10.36 -0.97
CA THR A 70 -6.64 -9.77 -2.17
C THR A 70 -6.58 -8.24 -2.03
N LEU A 71 -5.39 -7.67 -2.17
CA LEU A 71 -5.11 -6.25 -1.95
C LEU A 71 -4.29 -5.69 -3.10
N LYS A 72 -4.50 -4.43 -3.45
CA LYS A 72 -3.60 -3.71 -4.36
C LYS A 72 -2.80 -2.68 -3.58
N ILE A 73 -1.49 -2.85 -3.51
CA ILE A 73 -0.64 -2.04 -2.64
C ILE A 73 -0.64 -0.58 -3.09
N GLY A 74 -1.02 0.32 -2.19
CA GLY A 74 -1.04 1.76 -2.39
C GLY A 74 -2.33 2.30 -3.01
N ASP A 75 -3.40 1.52 -3.09
CA ASP A 75 -4.73 2.01 -3.50
C ASP A 75 -5.59 2.52 -2.33
N GLY A 76 -5.17 2.28 -1.09
CA GLY A 76 -5.87 2.74 0.12
C GLY A 76 -7.11 1.93 0.45
N SER A 77 -7.25 0.71 -0.09
CA SER A 77 -8.35 -0.21 0.23
C SER A 77 -8.27 -0.76 1.66
N THR A 78 -7.12 -0.65 2.32
CA THR A 78 -6.92 -1.11 3.71
C THR A 78 -6.19 -0.09 4.58
N ILE A 79 -6.07 -0.39 5.87
CA ILE A 79 -5.38 0.49 6.81
C ILE A 79 -3.90 0.67 6.40
N PRO A 80 -3.35 1.91 6.45
CA PRO A 80 -2.02 2.21 5.91
C PRO A 80 -0.89 1.33 6.47
N GLY A 81 -0.93 1.01 7.77
CA GLY A 81 0.10 0.20 8.40
C GLY A 81 0.13 -1.25 7.90
N PHE A 82 -1.01 -1.78 7.46
CA PHE A 82 -1.09 -3.13 6.91
C PHE A 82 -0.40 -3.18 5.54
N GLU A 83 -0.75 -2.26 4.63
CA GLU A 83 -0.10 -2.16 3.31
C GLU A 83 1.40 -1.89 3.42
N ASN A 84 1.80 -0.92 4.26
CA ASN A 84 3.20 -0.57 4.44
C ASN A 84 4.02 -1.74 5.03
N GLY A 85 3.41 -2.53 5.92
CA GLY A 85 4.07 -3.68 6.54
C GLY A 85 4.35 -4.83 5.57
N LEU A 86 3.56 -4.94 4.49
CA LEU A 86 3.72 -5.94 3.42
C LEU A 86 4.86 -5.61 2.46
N ILE A 87 5.20 -4.34 2.28
CA ILE A 87 6.23 -3.91 1.32
C ILE A 87 7.56 -4.64 1.60
N GLY A 88 8.13 -5.23 0.55
CA GLY A 88 9.38 -5.97 0.60
C GLY A 88 9.26 -7.44 1.03
N MET A 89 8.10 -7.90 1.52
CA MET A 89 7.86 -9.32 1.80
C MET A 89 7.98 -10.15 0.53
N LYS A 90 8.48 -11.37 0.67
CA LYS A 90 8.56 -12.35 -0.42
C LYS A 90 7.29 -13.19 -0.48
N GLU A 91 7.02 -13.74 -1.65
CA GLU A 91 5.99 -14.79 -1.78
C GLU A 91 6.33 -15.99 -0.88
N GLY A 92 5.34 -16.46 -0.11
CA GLY A 92 5.47 -17.49 0.92
C GLY A 92 6.01 -17.01 2.27
N GLU A 93 6.44 -15.75 2.40
CA GLU A 93 6.98 -15.22 3.66
C GLU A 93 5.88 -14.98 4.70
N THR A 94 6.15 -15.37 5.95
CA THR A 94 5.32 -15.02 7.11
C THR A 94 6.01 -13.98 7.97
N LYS A 95 5.30 -12.92 8.33
CA LYS A 95 5.81 -11.82 9.16
C LYS A 95 4.73 -11.28 10.09
N THR A 96 5.13 -10.84 11.28
CA THR A 96 4.26 -10.06 12.16
C THR A 96 4.47 -8.56 11.92
N ILE A 97 3.40 -7.87 11.57
CA ILE A 97 3.33 -6.42 11.36
C ILE A 97 2.70 -5.79 12.61
N THR A 98 3.38 -4.81 13.20
CA THR A 98 2.85 -4.01 14.31
C THR A 98 2.35 -2.69 13.76
N ILE A 99 1.07 -2.37 13.98
CA ILE A 99 0.39 -1.20 13.43
C ILE A 99 -0.05 -0.31 14.60
N PRO A 100 0.59 0.85 14.81
CA PRO A 100 0.14 1.81 15.82
C PRO A 100 -1.21 2.44 15.40
N PRO A 101 -1.98 3.03 16.33
CA PRO A 101 -3.30 3.58 16.06
C PRO A 101 -3.34 4.54 14.86
N GLU A 102 -2.32 5.40 14.71
CA GLU A 102 -2.23 6.41 13.64
C GLU A 102 -2.09 5.79 12.24
N GLN A 103 -1.66 4.53 12.15
CA GLN A 103 -1.59 3.76 10.90
C GLN A 103 -2.69 2.69 10.80
N GLY A 104 -3.56 2.61 11.82
CA GLY A 104 -4.72 1.72 11.91
C GLY A 104 -6.02 2.51 11.85
N TYR A 105 -6.77 2.48 12.96
CA TYR A 105 -8.10 3.09 13.07
C TYR A 105 -8.13 4.45 13.79
N GLY A 106 -6.97 5.10 13.90
CA GLY A 106 -6.81 6.39 14.57
C GLY A 106 -6.79 6.29 16.09
N ALA A 107 -6.51 7.42 16.74
CA ALA A 107 -6.65 7.56 18.19
C ALA A 107 -8.13 7.62 18.58
N LYS A 108 -8.45 7.31 19.84
CA LYS A 108 -9.78 7.59 20.38
C LYS A 108 -10.01 9.09 20.44
N ASP A 109 -11.10 9.53 19.83
CA ASP A 109 -11.57 10.90 19.89
C ASP A 109 -12.52 11.06 21.09
N PRO A 110 -12.15 11.83 22.13
CA PRO A 110 -13.02 12.05 23.28
C PRO A 110 -14.29 12.82 22.93
N THR A 111 -14.33 13.55 21.82
CA THR A 111 -15.52 14.30 21.37
C THR A 111 -16.59 13.38 20.77
N LEU A 112 -16.23 12.14 20.41
CA LEU A 112 -17.15 11.10 19.96
C LEU A 112 -17.78 10.32 21.14
N ARG A 113 -17.59 10.78 22.37
CA ARG A 113 -18.25 10.24 23.56
C ARG A 113 -19.33 11.21 24.02
N PHE A 114 -20.58 10.79 23.90
CA PHE A 114 -21.74 11.61 24.24
C PHE A 114 -22.33 11.13 25.56
N SER A 115 -22.50 12.05 26.51
CA SER A 115 -23.22 11.80 27.76
C SER A 115 -24.70 12.10 27.56
N GLN A 116 -25.56 11.16 27.92
CA GLN A 116 -27.02 11.27 27.80
C GLN A 116 -27.69 10.95 29.13
N THR A 117 -28.69 11.74 29.51
CA THR A 117 -29.52 11.48 30.70
C THR A 117 -30.49 10.33 30.44
N LYS A 118 -30.76 9.51 31.46
CA LYS A 118 -31.75 8.41 31.37
C LYS A 118 -33.18 8.90 31.23
N ILE A 119 -33.47 10.08 31.78
CA ILE A 119 -34.73 10.80 31.54
C ILE A 119 -34.53 11.56 30.24
N LEU A 120 -35.25 11.14 29.20
CA LEU A 120 -35.20 11.77 27.89
C LEU A 120 -36.10 13.00 27.85
N GLU A 121 -37.28 12.90 28.45
CA GLU A 121 -38.30 13.93 28.39
C GLU A 121 -39.26 13.85 29.59
N GLU A 122 -39.77 15.01 29.99
CA GLU A 122 -40.88 15.14 30.95
C GLU A 122 -42.06 15.81 30.26
N ILE A 123 -43.18 15.11 30.22
CA ILE A 123 -44.34 15.49 29.42
C ILE A 123 -45.50 15.77 30.37
N PRO A 124 -46.03 17.01 30.42
CA PRO A 124 -47.20 17.30 31.23
C PRO A 124 -48.38 16.39 30.86
N LYS A 125 -49.11 15.90 31.87
CA LYS A 125 -50.35 15.13 31.65
C LYS A 125 -51.40 15.97 30.92
N THR A 126 -51.39 17.28 31.15
CA THR A 126 -52.24 18.25 30.48
C THR A 126 -51.42 19.45 30.06
N GLN A 127 -51.59 19.89 28.82
CA GLN A 127 -50.88 21.04 28.28
C GLN A 127 -51.78 21.81 27.30
N GLU A 128 -51.55 23.11 27.23
CA GLU A 128 -52.14 23.98 26.22
C GLU A 128 -51.19 24.05 25.02
N ILE A 129 -51.68 23.72 23.83
CA ILE A 129 -50.93 23.76 22.58
C ILE A 129 -51.61 24.66 21.56
N SER A 130 -50.81 25.21 20.65
CA SER A 130 -51.29 26.01 19.53
C SER A 130 -52.18 25.17 18.63
N ARG A 131 -53.27 25.76 18.15
CA ARG A 131 -54.06 25.21 17.03
C ARG A 131 -53.44 25.54 15.67
N PHE A 132 -52.37 26.32 15.65
CA PHE A 132 -51.73 26.79 14.43
C PHE A 132 -50.34 26.17 14.26
N GLU A 133 -50.06 25.72 13.05
CA GLU A 133 -48.76 25.22 12.62
C GLU A 133 -48.31 25.97 11.35
N GLU A 134 -47.03 26.31 11.29
CA GLU A 134 -46.40 26.83 10.09
C GLU A 134 -45.59 25.73 9.41
N ILE A 135 -45.97 25.40 8.19
CA ILE A 135 -45.20 24.48 7.34
C ILE A 135 -44.43 25.25 6.27
N PRO A 136 -43.25 24.77 5.82
CA PRO A 136 -42.52 25.38 4.72
C PRO A 136 -43.37 25.43 3.45
N ARG A 137 -43.23 26.51 2.67
CA ARG A 137 -43.91 26.66 1.37
C ARG A 137 -43.38 25.73 0.30
N THR A 138 -42.16 25.22 0.47
CA THR A 138 -41.49 24.31 -0.46
C THR A 138 -40.95 23.10 0.26
N PHE A 139 -40.94 21.95 -0.42
CA PHE A 139 -40.21 20.77 0.01
C PHE A 139 -39.32 20.23 -1.12
N GLN A 140 -38.29 19.49 -0.76
CA GLN A 140 -37.37 18.86 -1.70
C GLN A 140 -37.69 17.36 -1.80
N ALA A 141 -37.72 16.86 -3.03
CA ALA A 141 -37.76 15.43 -3.33
C ALA A 141 -36.61 15.07 -4.30
N THR A 142 -36.33 13.78 -4.45
CA THR A 142 -35.38 13.32 -5.48
C THR A 142 -36.09 13.21 -6.82
N VAL A 143 -35.36 13.42 -7.92
CA VAL A 143 -35.87 13.17 -9.28
C VAL A 143 -36.37 11.73 -9.42
N SER A 144 -35.67 10.76 -8.82
CA SER A 144 -36.10 9.35 -8.83
C SER A 144 -37.47 9.18 -8.15
N SER A 145 -37.64 9.69 -6.92
CA SER A 145 -38.92 9.57 -6.21
C SER A 145 -40.07 10.28 -6.95
N PHE A 146 -39.77 11.39 -7.61
CA PHE A 146 -40.74 12.11 -8.43
C PHE A 146 -41.18 11.28 -9.63
N VAL A 147 -40.24 10.74 -10.40
CA VAL A 147 -40.53 9.89 -11.56
C VAL A 147 -41.27 8.63 -11.14
N THR A 148 -40.91 8.01 -10.02
CA THR A 148 -41.62 6.85 -9.47
C THR A 148 -43.08 7.17 -9.16
N ARG A 149 -43.36 8.33 -8.54
CA ARG A 149 -44.72 8.73 -8.17
C ARG A 149 -45.56 9.17 -9.37
N TYR A 150 -44.99 9.96 -10.28
CA TYR A 150 -45.74 10.66 -11.33
C TYR A 150 -45.54 10.09 -12.75
N GLY A 151 -44.62 9.14 -12.92
CA GLY A 151 -44.33 8.49 -14.21
C GLY A 151 -43.71 9.41 -15.27
N LYS A 152 -43.29 10.63 -14.90
CA LYS A 152 -42.79 11.66 -15.81
C LYS A 152 -41.59 12.38 -15.19
N GLN A 153 -40.71 12.91 -16.05
CA GLN A 153 -39.62 13.77 -15.62
C GLN A 153 -40.17 15.11 -15.10
N PRO A 154 -39.62 15.67 -14.00
CA PRO A 154 -40.03 16.97 -13.50
C PRO A 154 -39.57 18.08 -14.44
N THR A 155 -40.46 19.05 -14.67
CA THR A 155 -40.16 20.27 -15.44
C THR A 155 -40.57 21.47 -14.62
N VAL A 156 -39.73 22.51 -14.57
CA VAL A 156 -40.09 23.78 -13.89
C VAL A 156 -41.41 24.32 -14.44
N GLY A 157 -42.31 24.68 -13.54
CA GLY A 157 -43.68 25.11 -13.82
C GLY A 157 -44.73 23.99 -13.83
N MET A 158 -44.32 22.72 -13.84
CA MET A 158 -45.23 21.57 -13.82
C MET A 158 -46.10 21.57 -12.56
N ILE A 159 -47.41 21.39 -12.75
CA ILE A 159 -48.37 21.18 -11.65
C ILE A 159 -48.48 19.69 -11.37
N VAL A 160 -48.44 19.33 -10.09
CA VAL A 160 -48.57 17.95 -9.61
C VAL A 160 -49.59 17.87 -8.49
N ASP A 161 -50.30 16.75 -8.40
CA ASP A 161 -51.19 16.49 -7.28
C ASP A 161 -50.38 15.96 -6.08
N LEU A 162 -50.39 16.70 -4.98
CA LEU A 162 -49.94 16.20 -3.68
C LEU A 162 -51.13 15.56 -2.96
N THR A 163 -50.88 15.00 -1.77
CA THR A 163 -51.92 14.34 -0.98
C THR A 163 -53.06 15.31 -0.62
N ASP A 164 -52.72 16.51 -0.18
CA ASP A 164 -53.68 17.44 0.42
C ASP A 164 -54.08 18.60 -0.52
N TRP A 165 -53.18 19.02 -1.41
CA TRP A 165 -53.39 20.13 -2.36
C TRP A 165 -52.43 20.05 -3.56
N PRO A 166 -52.62 20.85 -4.63
CA PRO A 166 -51.70 20.89 -5.76
C PRO A 166 -50.32 21.43 -5.37
N GLY A 167 -49.27 20.96 -6.04
CA GLY A 167 -47.91 21.50 -5.96
C GLY A 167 -47.45 22.01 -7.32
N GLN A 168 -46.47 22.90 -7.33
CA GLN A 168 -45.79 23.36 -8.54
C GLN A 168 -44.29 23.10 -8.44
N VAL A 169 -43.72 22.48 -9.46
CA VAL A 169 -42.26 22.34 -9.56
C VAL A 169 -41.65 23.72 -9.80
N VAL A 170 -40.77 24.16 -8.90
CA VAL A 170 -40.13 25.49 -9.00
C VAL A 170 -38.64 25.40 -9.33
N GLU A 171 -38.00 24.28 -9.02
CA GLU A 171 -36.59 24.04 -9.35
C GLU A 171 -36.35 22.57 -9.68
N VAL A 172 -35.50 22.30 -10.67
CA VAL A 172 -35.04 20.95 -11.02
C VAL A 172 -33.53 20.98 -11.19
N THR A 173 -32.84 20.08 -10.48
CA THR A 173 -31.41 19.82 -10.60
C THR A 173 -31.18 18.40 -11.12
N ALA A 174 -29.93 17.96 -11.23
CA ALA A 174 -29.61 16.60 -11.68
C ALA A 174 -30.17 15.50 -10.76
N SER A 175 -30.29 15.76 -9.46
CA SER A 175 -30.71 14.76 -8.46
C SER A 175 -31.97 15.14 -7.68
N ASN A 176 -32.28 16.43 -7.58
CA ASN A 176 -33.35 16.95 -6.73
C ASN A 176 -34.36 17.78 -7.52
N VAL A 177 -35.60 17.80 -7.02
CA VAL A 177 -36.68 18.67 -7.46
C VAL A 177 -37.23 19.41 -6.22
N ILE A 178 -37.43 20.72 -6.35
CA ILE A 178 -38.10 21.54 -5.33
C ILE A 178 -39.53 21.79 -5.81
N ILE A 179 -40.48 21.47 -4.93
CA ILE A 179 -41.91 21.62 -5.20
C ILE A 179 -42.47 22.62 -4.21
N GLU A 180 -43.12 23.66 -4.72
CA GLU A 180 -43.87 24.65 -3.95
C GLU A 180 -45.31 24.17 -3.76
N HIS A 181 -45.79 24.20 -2.54
CA HIS A 181 -47.19 23.94 -2.21
C HIS A 181 -48.09 25.05 -2.77
N LYS A 182 -49.21 24.68 -3.40
CA LYS A 182 -50.25 25.59 -3.92
C LYS A 182 -51.62 25.34 -3.27
N PRO A 183 -51.75 25.50 -1.94
CA PRO A 183 -53.05 25.42 -1.29
C PRO A 183 -53.91 26.67 -1.58
N GLU A 184 -55.17 26.61 -1.18
CA GLU A 184 -56.10 27.74 -1.24
C GLU A 184 -56.49 28.17 0.18
N VAL A 185 -56.37 29.46 0.49
CA VAL A 185 -56.80 29.98 1.81
C VAL A 185 -58.28 29.73 2.03
N GLY A 186 -58.64 29.27 3.23
CA GLY A 186 -59.99 28.89 3.61
C GLY A 186 -60.37 27.46 3.22
N LYS A 187 -59.54 26.74 2.46
CA LYS A 187 -59.78 25.33 2.16
C LYS A 187 -59.55 24.49 3.41
N SER A 188 -60.54 23.64 3.71
CA SER A 188 -60.46 22.65 4.78
C SER A 188 -60.19 21.26 4.23
N ILE A 189 -59.35 20.51 4.94
CA ILE A 189 -58.88 19.17 4.60
C ILE A 189 -59.19 18.30 5.79
N VAL A 190 -60.00 17.28 5.58
CA VAL A 190 -60.35 16.33 6.63
C VAL A 190 -59.43 15.14 6.47
N ASN A 191 -58.55 14.92 7.45
CA ASN A 191 -57.80 13.68 7.55
C ASN A 191 -58.50 12.75 8.57
N GLU A 192 -57.91 11.57 8.81
CA GLU A 192 -58.49 10.58 9.73
C GLU A 192 -58.53 11.04 11.19
N VAL A 193 -57.84 12.14 11.52
CA VAL A 193 -57.61 12.63 12.89
C VAL A 193 -58.38 13.91 13.18
N THR A 194 -58.39 14.87 12.25
CA THR A 194 -58.94 16.22 12.45
C THR A 194 -59.20 16.93 11.11
N THR A 195 -59.92 18.05 11.18
CA THR A 195 -59.98 19.01 10.08
C THR A 195 -58.80 19.99 10.19
N LEU A 196 -58.14 20.24 9.07
CA LEU A 196 -57.09 21.22 8.89
C LEU A 196 -57.60 22.32 7.96
N THR A 197 -57.41 23.58 8.32
CA THR A 197 -57.81 24.71 7.48
C THR A 197 -56.59 25.56 7.14
N ILE A 198 -56.39 25.86 5.85
CA ILE A 198 -55.36 26.81 5.42
C ILE A 198 -55.82 28.21 5.78
N THR A 199 -55.12 28.88 6.69
CA THR A 199 -55.52 30.20 7.20
C THR A 199 -54.77 31.35 6.55
N GLU A 200 -53.51 31.12 6.19
CA GLU A 200 -52.65 32.13 5.56
C GLU A 200 -51.60 31.45 4.70
N ILE A 201 -51.21 32.09 3.60
CA ILE A 201 -50.08 31.68 2.77
C ILE A 201 -49.10 32.86 2.74
N LYS A 202 -47.98 32.72 3.42
CA LYS A 202 -46.90 33.72 3.50
C LYS A 202 -45.83 33.43 2.46
N ASP A 203 -44.87 34.33 2.28
CA ASP A 203 -43.82 34.19 1.26
C ASP A 203 -42.99 32.90 1.39
N SER A 204 -42.71 32.44 2.62
CA SER A 204 -41.89 31.25 2.89
C SER A 204 -42.62 30.11 3.59
N SER A 205 -43.85 30.33 4.05
CA SER A 205 -44.61 29.36 4.85
C SER A 205 -46.11 29.35 4.55
N ILE A 206 -46.78 28.29 4.96
CA ILE A 206 -48.23 28.17 4.97
C ILE A 206 -48.66 27.96 6.41
N VAL A 207 -49.67 28.73 6.85
CA VAL A 207 -50.23 28.62 8.19
C VAL A 207 -51.48 27.75 8.14
N LEU A 208 -51.40 26.61 8.82
CA LEU A 208 -52.49 25.66 8.99
C LEU A 208 -53.12 25.85 10.36
N ARG A 209 -54.44 25.70 10.44
CA ARG A 209 -55.17 25.64 11.70
C ARG A 209 -55.84 24.28 11.87
N TYR A 210 -55.59 23.65 13.00
CA TYR A 210 -56.27 22.46 13.48
C TYR A 210 -57.65 22.83 14.03
N ASP A 211 -58.68 22.14 13.55
CA ASP A 211 -60.09 22.30 13.94
C ASP A 211 -60.64 21.04 14.64
N PRO A 212 -60.04 20.61 15.77
CA PRO A 212 -60.53 19.45 16.51
C PRO A 212 -61.76 19.81 17.34
N LYS A 213 -62.49 18.78 17.74
CA LYS A 213 -63.59 18.86 18.69
C LYS A 213 -63.13 18.37 20.06
N VAL A 214 -63.77 18.89 21.11
CA VAL A 214 -63.59 18.36 22.46
C VAL A 214 -63.95 16.87 22.47
N GLY A 215 -63.06 16.04 23.00
CA GLY A 215 -63.16 14.59 23.00
C GLY A 215 -62.42 13.90 21.86
N ASP A 216 -61.97 14.61 20.82
CA ASP A 216 -61.18 14.03 19.73
C ASP A 216 -59.85 13.46 20.25
N ILE A 217 -59.36 12.44 19.54
CA ILE A 217 -58.09 11.77 19.84
C ILE A 217 -57.12 12.09 18.72
N ILE A 218 -56.01 12.75 19.08
CA ILE A 218 -54.93 13.13 18.18
C ILE A 218 -53.75 12.18 18.42
N PRO A 219 -53.37 11.32 17.46
CA PRO A 219 -52.17 10.51 17.57
C PRO A 219 -50.91 11.36 17.67
N SER A 220 -49.95 10.93 18.48
CA SER A 220 -48.62 11.54 18.62
C SER A 220 -47.56 10.44 18.75
N GLU A 221 -46.28 10.82 18.66
CA GLU A 221 -45.16 9.87 18.71
C GLU A 221 -45.09 9.06 20.02
N ILE A 222 -45.62 9.62 21.11
CA ILE A 222 -45.60 9.00 22.45
C ILE A 222 -46.88 8.23 22.79
N GLY A 223 -47.91 8.32 21.95
CA GLY A 223 -49.26 7.81 22.17
C GLY A 223 -50.34 8.83 21.82
N ASP A 224 -51.51 8.74 22.43
CA ASP A 224 -52.67 9.55 22.05
C ASP A 224 -52.78 10.83 22.87
N LEU A 225 -53.32 11.90 22.29
CA LEU A 225 -53.72 13.12 22.97
C LEU A 225 -55.24 13.25 22.93
N THR A 226 -55.91 13.41 24.07
CA THR A 226 -57.34 13.71 24.13
C THR A 226 -57.57 15.21 24.23
N VAL A 227 -58.36 15.78 23.33
CA VAL A 227 -58.73 17.19 23.36
C VAL A 227 -59.74 17.44 24.49
N LEU A 228 -59.40 18.35 25.42
CA LEU A 228 -60.24 18.72 26.56
C LEU A 228 -60.96 20.04 26.34
N GLU A 229 -60.27 21.03 25.80
CA GLU A 229 -60.81 22.37 25.55
C GLU A 229 -60.24 22.90 24.24
N VAL A 230 -61.02 23.73 23.54
CA VAL A 230 -60.64 24.36 22.28
C VAL A 230 -61.04 25.83 22.36
N THR A 231 -60.07 26.73 22.21
CA THR A 231 -60.28 28.18 22.07
C THR A 231 -60.05 28.58 20.63
N ASP A 232 -60.19 29.87 20.30
CA ASP A 232 -59.90 30.36 18.94
C ASP A 232 -58.44 30.17 18.51
N THR A 233 -57.51 30.07 19.47
CA THR A 233 -56.06 30.04 19.20
C THR A 233 -55.34 28.80 19.70
N THR A 234 -55.87 28.16 20.72
CA THR A 234 -55.22 27.06 21.44
C THR A 234 -56.19 25.93 21.72
N MET A 235 -55.64 24.79 22.10
CA MET A 235 -56.40 23.67 22.63
C MET A 235 -55.67 23.10 23.84
N VAL A 236 -56.45 22.69 24.84
CA VAL A 236 -55.94 21.96 25.99
C VAL A 236 -56.05 20.47 25.68
N VAL A 237 -54.94 19.75 25.77
CA VAL A 237 -54.87 18.31 25.50
C VAL A 237 -54.41 17.55 26.72
N LYS A 238 -54.90 16.32 26.86
CA LYS A 238 -54.45 15.35 27.87
C LYS A 238 -53.70 14.20 27.20
N ALA A 239 -52.45 14.00 27.60
CA ALA A 239 -51.63 12.90 27.09
C ALA A 239 -52.11 11.53 27.63
N ARG A 240 -52.12 10.54 26.74
CA ARG A 240 -52.36 9.11 27.00
C ARG A 240 -51.25 8.31 26.32
N PRO A 241 -50.03 8.35 26.88
CA PRO A 241 -48.89 7.72 26.25
C PRO A 241 -48.99 6.19 26.32
N GLN A 242 -48.27 5.53 25.44
CA GLN A 242 -48.05 4.09 25.54
C GLN A 242 -47.22 3.77 26.79
N LYS A 243 -47.27 2.52 27.29
CA LYS A 243 -46.46 2.11 28.46
C LYS A 243 -44.97 2.14 28.16
N GLN A 244 -44.61 1.82 26.92
CA GLN A 244 -43.26 1.86 26.41
C GLN A 244 -43.27 2.41 25.01
N ILE A 245 -42.21 3.13 24.64
CA ILE A 245 -42.04 3.71 23.31
C ILE A 245 -40.65 3.36 22.80
N GLU A 246 -40.54 3.12 21.50
CA GLU A 246 -39.25 2.90 20.85
C GLU A 246 -38.54 4.25 20.66
N THR A 247 -37.25 4.29 20.99
CA THR A 247 -36.43 5.49 20.84
C THR A 247 -35.11 5.13 20.18
N VAL A 248 -34.33 6.14 19.76
CA VAL A 248 -32.96 5.93 19.28
C VAL A 248 -32.06 5.26 20.32
N PHE A 249 -32.41 5.34 21.61
CA PHE A 249 -31.71 4.72 22.73
C PHE A 249 -32.31 3.36 23.16
N GLY A 250 -33.16 2.77 22.32
CA GLY A 250 -33.92 1.55 22.61
C GLY A 250 -35.27 1.83 23.25
N MET A 251 -35.88 0.80 23.84
CA MET A 251 -37.20 0.91 24.47
C MET A 251 -37.14 1.78 25.73
N ALA A 252 -37.89 2.89 25.74
CA ALA A 252 -38.10 3.73 26.90
C ALA A 252 -39.38 3.32 27.64
N ASN A 253 -39.37 3.38 28.97
CA ASN A 253 -40.56 3.25 29.79
C ASN A 253 -41.19 4.61 30.03
N VAL A 254 -42.52 4.66 30.00
CA VAL A 254 -43.28 5.85 30.36
C VAL A 254 -43.76 5.71 31.81
N ILE A 255 -43.23 6.57 32.68
CA ILE A 255 -43.47 6.51 34.12
C ILE A 255 -44.38 7.66 34.52
N GLU A 256 -45.48 7.37 35.19
CA GLU A 256 -46.30 8.42 35.79
C GLU A 256 -45.61 9.04 37.01
N SER A 257 -45.52 10.37 37.02
CA SER A 257 -44.94 11.12 38.13
C SER A 257 -45.71 12.42 38.34
N GLY A 258 -46.59 12.43 39.35
CA GLY A 258 -47.44 13.58 39.64
C GLY A 258 -48.31 13.99 38.45
N ASP A 259 -48.14 15.23 38.02
CA ASP A 259 -48.81 15.88 36.89
C ASP A 259 -48.09 15.67 35.55
N LYS A 260 -47.07 14.81 35.50
CA LYS A 260 -46.29 14.52 34.28
C LYS A 260 -46.15 13.02 34.00
N TYR A 261 -45.71 12.72 32.79
CA TYR A 261 -45.14 11.46 32.36
C TYR A 261 -43.62 11.65 32.15
N ILE A 262 -42.82 10.70 32.62
CA ILE A 262 -41.37 10.70 32.45
C ILE A 262 -41.01 9.60 31.45
N ILE A 263 -40.38 9.99 30.35
CA ILE A 263 -39.83 9.06 29.36
C ILE A 263 -38.43 8.66 29.81
N LYS A 264 -38.28 7.42 30.28
CA LYS A 264 -37.02 6.94 30.87
C LYS A 264 -36.48 5.70 30.18
N VAL A 265 -35.24 5.79 29.71
CA VAL A 265 -34.47 4.64 29.19
C VAL A 265 -33.66 3.97 30.28
N ASN A 266 -33.38 2.69 30.08
CA ASN A 266 -32.52 1.90 30.96
C ASN A 266 -31.46 1.14 30.16
N PRO A 267 -30.51 1.86 29.54
CA PRO A 267 -29.48 1.24 28.73
C PRO A 267 -28.53 0.41 29.58
N LYS A 268 -27.90 -0.57 28.96
CA LYS A 268 -26.87 -1.43 29.54
C LYS A 268 -25.54 -1.19 28.82
N VAL A 269 -24.45 -1.33 29.56
CA VAL A 269 -23.11 -1.33 28.97
C VAL A 269 -23.05 -2.42 27.90
N GLY A 270 -22.59 -2.04 26.70
CA GLY A 270 -22.52 -2.89 25.52
C GLY A 270 -23.68 -2.72 24.53
N ASP A 271 -24.79 -2.08 24.92
CA ASP A 271 -25.90 -1.79 24.01
C ASP A 271 -25.43 -0.95 22.82
N SER A 272 -25.97 -1.24 21.63
CA SER A 272 -25.68 -0.49 20.41
C SER A 272 -26.76 0.56 20.15
N ILE A 273 -26.32 1.79 19.90
CA ILE A 273 -27.17 2.95 19.63
C ILE A 273 -26.91 3.40 18.20
N ILE A 274 -27.97 3.61 17.41
CA ILE A 274 -27.85 4.16 16.05
C ILE A 274 -28.29 5.61 16.09
N TYR A 275 -27.38 6.53 15.77
CA TYR A 275 -27.66 7.96 15.75
C TYR A 275 -26.96 8.60 14.54
N GLN A 276 -27.70 9.38 13.74
CA GLN A 276 -27.19 10.02 12.52
C GLN A 276 -26.41 9.06 11.60
N ASN A 277 -26.92 7.83 11.44
CA ASN A 277 -26.30 6.76 10.64
C ASN A 277 -24.92 6.28 11.16
N GLN A 278 -24.56 6.62 12.40
CA GLN A 278 -23.40 6.08 13.11
C GLN A 278 -23.87 5.08 14.18
N ILE A 279 -23.05 4.06 14.42
CA ILE A 279 -23.30 3.06 15.45
C ILE A 279 -22.38 3.37 16.64
N GLY A 280 -22.97 3.80 17.74
CA GLY A 280 -22.29 3.98 19.02
C GLY A 280 -22.52 2.79 19.95
N LYS A 281 -21.67 2.64 20.96
CA LYS A 281 -21.85 1.68 22.05
C LYS A 281 -21.97 2.37 23.39
N VAL A 282 -22.90 1.91 24.22
CA VAL A 282 -22.96 2.34 25.62
C VAL A 282 -21.75 1.77 26.35
N VAL A 283 -20.87 2.64 26.85
CA VAL A 283 -19.63 2.24 27.55
C VAL A 283 -19.71 2.44 29.05
N GLU A 284 -20.61 3.29 29.52
CA GLU A 284 -20.78 3.59 30.93
C GLU A 284 -22.25 3.90 31.22
N VAL A 285 -22.73 3.45 32.38
CA VAL A 285 -24.09 3.72 32.86
C VAL A 285 -24.00 4.08 34.35
N THR A 286 -24.46 5.26 34.70
CA THR A 286 -24.54 5.73 36.09
C THR A 286 -25.98 5.58 36.61
N SER A 287 -26.32 6.19 37.76
CA SER A 287 -27.69 6.22 38.26
C SER A 287 -28.65 6.99 37.35
N ASP A 288 -28.19 8.08 36.77
CA ASP A 288 -28.99 9.14 36.12
C ASP A 288 -28.62 9.37 34.65
N SER A 289 -27.44 8.93 34.21
CA SER A 289 -26.95 9.11 32.84
C SER A 289 -26.23 7.87 32.32
N PHE A 290 -25.78 7.95 31.07
CA PHE A 290 -24.97 6.95 30.40
C PHE A 290 -24.10 7.62 29.32
N ILE A 291 -22.99 6.98 28.96
CA ILE A 291 -22.09 7.46 27.91
C ILE A 291 -22.17 6.52 26.72
N VAL A 292 -22.39 7.11 25.55
CA VAL A 292 -22.33 6.42 24.26
C VAL A 292 -21.03 6.81 23.56
N ASP A 293 -20.21 5.82 23.21
CA ASP A 293 -18.96 5.97 22.48
C ASP A 293 -19.15 5.61 21.01
N PHE A 294 -18.93 6.58 20.11
CA PHE A 294 -19.03 6.42 18.66
C PHE A 294 -17.66 6.23 17.99
N ASN A 295 -16.58 6.07 18.76
CA ASN A 295 -15.29 5.71 18.20
C ASN A 295 -15.36 4.36 17.48
N HIS A 296 -14.49 4.19 16.48
CA HIS A 296 -14.28 2.88 15.89
C HIS A 296 -13.89 1.87 17.00
N PRO A 297 -14.39 0.61 16.98
CA PRO A 297 -14.11 -0.36 18.06
C PRO A 297 -12.63 -0.66 18.31
N LEU A 298 -11.77 -0.41 17.31
CA LEU A 298 -10.31 -0.58 17.36
C LEU A 298 -9.54 0.74 17.45
N ALA A 299 -10.21 1.88 17.64
CA ALA A 299 -9.55 3.17 17.81
C ALA A 299 -8.70 3.18 19.08
N GLY A 300 -7.49 3.73 18.98
CA GLY A 300 -6.50 3.76 20.06
C GLY A 300 -5.75 2.44 20.30
N GLU A 301 -6.12 1.35 19.61
CA GLU A 301 -5.47 0.05 19.76
C GLU A 301 -4.24 -0.07 18.85
N THR A 302 -3.16 -0.66 19.38
CA THR A 302 -2.06 -1.16 18.55
C THR A 302 -2.40 -2.56 18.07
N LEU A 303 -2.36 -2.76 16.75
CA LEU A 303 -2.76 -4.02 16.12
C LEU A 303 -1.52 -4.84 15.72
N TYR A 304 -1.62 -6.15 15.89
CA TYR A 304 -0.57 -7.10 15.53
C TYR A 304 -1.12 -8.07 14.49
N PHE A 305 -0.62 -7.98 13.27
CA PHE A 305 -1.03 -8.87 12.19
C PHE A 305 0.07 -9.86 11.88
N THR A 306 -0.18 -11.15 12.08
CA THR A 306 0.66 -12.20 11.48
C THR A 306 0.14 -12.45 10.08
N VAL A 307 0.97 -12.17 9.08
CA VAL A 307 0.58 -12.21 7.67
C VAL A 307 1.49 -13.14 6.90
N THR A 308 0.92 -13.97 6.03
CA THR A 308 1.62 -14.85 5.10
C THR A 308 1.27 -14.46 3.67
N THR A 309 2.28 -14.10 2.87
CA THR A 309 2.06 -13.79 1.46
C THR A 309 1.83 -15.08 0.68
N VAL A 310 0.65 -15.23 0.06
CA VAL A 310 0.29 -16.43 -0.71
C VAL A 310 0.65 -16.25 -2.18
N VAL A 311 0.28 -15.11 -2.76
CA VAL A 311 0.54 -14.78 -4.17
C VAL A 311 0.93 -13.32 -4.28
N ILE A 312 1.91 -13.02 -5.14
CA ILE A 312 2.19 -11.66 -5.59
C ILE A 312 1.89 -11.62 -7.09
N GLU A 313 1.15 -10.64 -7.56
CA GLU A 313 0.91 -10.34 -8.97
C GLU A 313 1.47 -8.94 -9.23
N LYS A 314 2.43 -8.83 -10.16
CA LYS A 314 3.09 -7.55 -10.42
C LYS A 314 2.13 -6.57 -11.07
N GLY A 315 2.11 -5.34 -10.58
CA GLY A 315 1.36 -4.25 -11.19
C GLY A 315 1.83 -3.97 -12.62
N LYS A 316 1.04 -3.23 -13.42
CA LYS A 316 1.48 -2.76 -14.74
C LYS A 316 2.81 -2.05 -14.59
N GLU A 317 3.86 -2.60 -15.18
CA GLU A 317 5.23 -2.11 -15.07
C GLU A 317 5.30 -0.64 -15.56
N THR A 318 5.63 0.28 -14.66
CA THR A 318 5.73 1.73 -14.97
C THR A 318 7.18 2.24 -14.98
N GLY A 319 8.16 1.39 -14.69
CA GLY A 319 9.57 1.78 -14.65
C GLY A 319 10.28 1.59 -15.99
N PHE A 320 10.95 2.65 -16.47
CA PHE A 320 11.87 2.58 -17.63
C PHE A 320 12.88 1.43 -17.48
N PHE A 321 13.40 1.22 -16.27
CA PHE A 321 14.43 0.20 -16.02
C PHE A 321 13.93 -1.23 -16.20
N GLU A 322 12.70 -1.56 -15.78
CA GLU A 322 12.14 -2.91 -15.93
C GLU A 322 11.68 -3.18 -17.37
N LYS A 323 11.02 -2.21 -18.00
CA LYS A 323 10.62 -2.28 -19.41
C LYS A 323 11.80 -2.57 -20.34
N TYR A 324 12.96 -2.00 -20.03
CA TYR A 324 14.19 -2.16 -20.83
C TYR A 324 15.20 -3.10 -20.16
N ARG A 325 14.86 -3.82 -19.09
CA ARG A 325 15.82 -4.60 -18.30
C ARG A 325 16.58 -5.62 -19.16
N LEU A 326 15.86 -6.42 -19.95
CA LEU A 326 16.49 -7.37 -20.88
C LEU A 326 17.35 -6.66 -21.93
N PHE A 327 16.95 -5.47 -22.38
CA PHE A 327 17.70 -4.69 -23.35
C PHE A 327 18.96 -4.08 -22.75
N ILE A 328 18.91 -3.62 -21.50
CA ILE A 328 20.05 -3.07 -20.75
C ILE A 328 21.04 -4.17 -20.41
N PHE A 329 20.58 -5.30 -19.84
CA PHE A 329 21.48 -6.44 -19.58
C PHE A 329 22.01 -7.06 -20.88
N GLY A 330 21.18 -7.17 -21.91
CA GLY A 330 21.60 -7.66 -23.23
C GLY A 330 22.63 -6.75 -23.89
N SER A 331 22.43 -5.43 -23.87
CA SER A 331 23.40 -4.46 -24.41
C SER A 331 24.68 -4.42 -23.60
N LEU A 332 24.61 -4.49 -22.27
CA LEU A 332 25.78 -4.58 -21.40
C LEU A 332 26.58 -5.88 -21.69
N LEU A 333 25.89 -7.00 -21.88
CA LEU A 333 26.51 -8.28 -22.25
C LEU A 333 27.20 -8.18 -23.62
N ILE A 334 26.57 -7.56 -24.62
CA ILE A 334 27.16 -7.31 -25.94
C ILE A 334 28.41 -6.44 -25.83
N VAL A 335 28.38 -5.37 -25.02
CA VAL A 335 29.54 -4.50 -24.79
C VAL A 335 30.68 -5.28 -24.12
N VAL A 336 30.38 -6.12 -23.12
CA VAL A 336 31.36 -6.98 -22.47
C VAL A 336 31.95 -8.00 -23.45
N PHE A 337 31.13 -8.65 -24.29
CA PHE A 337 31.61 -9.56 -25.33
C PHE A 337 32.43 -8.85 -26.41
N ALA A 338 32.02 -7.65 -26.85
CA ALA A 338 32.75 -6.85 -27.82
C ALA A 338 34.11 -6.40 -27.26
N ALA A 339 34.16 -5.99 -25.98
CA ALA A 339 35.40 -5.65 -25.29
C ALA A 339 36.31 -6.88 -25.14
N ALA A 340 35.76 -8.04 -24.76
CA ALA A 340 36.50 -9.29 -24.67
C ALA A 340 37.03 -9.74 -26.04
N TYR A 341 36.24 -9.62 -27.11
CA TYR A 341 36.64 -9.94 -28.48
C TYR A 341 37.71 -8.98 -29.01
N SER A 342 37.57 -7.67 -28.76
CA SER A 342 38.56 -6.65 -29.11
C SER A 342 39.89 -6.87 -28.38
N PHE A 343 39.82 -7.27 -27.11
CA PHE A 343 41.01 -7.64 -26.33
C PHE A 343 41.67 -8.90 -26.88
N MET A 344 40.90 -9.94 -27.17
CA MET A 344 41.40 -11.20 -27.76
C MET A 344 42.06 -10.96 -29.12
N THR A 345 41.45 -10.19 -30.01
CA THR A 345 42.02 -9.89 -31.34
C THR A 345 43.32 -9.07 -31.25
N LYS A 346 43.38 -8.05 -30.38
CA LYS A 346 44.63 -7.32 -30.10
C LYS A 346 45.69 -8.22 -29.49
N PHE A 347 45.30 -9.14 -28.61
CA PHE A 347 46.21 -10.07 -27.94
C PHE A 347 46.80 -11.10 -28.91
N TYR A 348 45.98 -11.77 -29.73
CA TYR A 348 46.45 -12.71 -30.75
C TYR A 348 47.30 -12.02 -31.83
N SER A 349 46.93 -10.80 -32.24
CA SER A 349 47.75 -10.01 -33.17
C SER A 349 49.12 -9.67 -32.58
N LYS A 350 49.20 -9.37 -31.27
CA LYS A 350 50.46 -9.12 -30.58
C LYS A 350 51.31 -10.39 -30.48
N GLU A 351 50.70 -11.53 -30.17
CA GLU A 351 51.39 -12.83 -30.09
C GLU A 351 51.93 -13.28 -31.46
N GLU A 352 51.20 -13.04 -32.56
CA GLU A 352 51.71 -13.27 -33.92
C GLU A 352 52.85 -12.32 -34.30
N LYS A 353 52.75 -11.04 -33.92
CA LYS A 353 53.83 -10.06 -34.16
C LYS A 353 55.08 -10.40 -33.37
N GLU A 354 54.93 -10.87 -32.14
CA GLU A 354 56.04 -11.35 -31.30
C GLU A 354 56.67 -12.62 -31.89
N LYS A 355 55.86 -13.61 -32.33
CA LYS A 355 56.37 -14.81 -33.03
C LYS A 355 57.06 -14.49 -34.37
N LYS A 356 56.57 -13.50 -35.13
CA LYS A 356 57.23 -13.02 -36.37
C LYS A 356 58.52 -12.27 -36.07
N LYS A 357 58.55 -11.43 -35.01
CA LYS A 357 59.79 -10.77 -34.55
C LYS A 357 60.81 -11.80 -34.09
N GLU A 358 60.41 -12.78 -33.29
CA GLU A 358 61.29 -13.84 -32.81
C GLU A 358 61.88 -14.66 -33.96
N LYS A 359 61.06 -15.10 -34.93
CA LYS A 359 61.56 -15.76 -36.16
C LYS A 359 62.51 -14.88 -36.98
N SER A 360 62.26 -13.57 -37.08
CA SER A 360 63.14 -12.62 -37.78
C SER A 360 64.48 -12.45 -37.07
N THR A 361 64.46 -12.30 -35.75
CA THR A 361 65.66 -12.17 -34.91
C THR A 361 66.51 -13.44 -34.96
N THR A 362 65.90 -14.62 -34.89
CA THR A 362 66.61 -15.91 -35.01
C THR A 362 67.22 -16.09 -36.40
N LYS A 363 66.55 -15.64 -37.47
CA LYS A 363 67.10 -15.67 -38.84
C LYS A 363 68.28 -14.70 -39.01
N LYS A 364 68.21 -13.50 -38.42
CA LYS A 364 69.32 -12.52 -38.41
C LYS A 364 70.53 -13.01 -37.61
N ILE A 365 70.32 -13.62 -36.44
CA ILE A 365 71.40 -14.20 -35.63
C ILE A 365 72.08 -15.36 -36.36
N LYS A 366 71.31 -16.21 -37.07
CA LYS A 366 71.87 -17.31 -37.86
C LYS A 366 72.74 -16.79 -39.02
N ALA A 367 72.27 -15.78 -39.75
CA ALA A 367 73.04 -15.15 -40.83
C ALA A 367 74.33 -14.49 -40.29
N ALA A 368 74.25 -13.75 -39.18
CA ALA A 368 75.42 -13.12 -38.56
C ALA A 368 76.46 -14.15 -38.07
N LYS A 369 76.03 -15.32 -37.56
CA LYS A 369 76.94 -16.42 -37.20
C LYS A 369 77.61 -17.07 -38.41
N GLU A 370 76.92 -17.19 -39.54
CA GLU A 370 77.52 -17.70 -40.78
C GLU A 370 78.57 -16.73 -41.34
N VAL A 371 78.33 -15.42 -41.31
CA VAL A 371 79.31 -14.41 -41.73
C VAL A 371 80.54 -14.42 -40.83
N MET A 372 80.38 -14.37 -39.50
CA MET A 372 81.52 -14.45 -38.57
C MET A 372 82.31 -15.75 -38.73
N ASN A 373 81.66 -16.90 -38.94
CA ASN A 373 82.37 -18.16 -39.17
C ASN A 373 83.13 -18.19 -40.49
N GLY A 374 82.66 -17.45 -41.51
CA GLY A 374 83.40 -17.24 -42.77
C GLY A 374 84.65 -16.39 -42.55
N GLU A 375 84.51 -15.23 -41.89
CA GLU A 375 85.62 -14.33 -41.56
C GLU A 375 86.67 -15.01 -40.66
N LEU A 376 86.23 -15.80 -39.67
CA LEU A 376 87.13 -16.58 -38.80
C LEU A 376 87.92 -17.65 -39.56
N LYS A 377 87.34 -18.26 -40.59
CA LYS A 377 88.04 -19.23 -41.45
C LYS A 377 89.08 -18.55 -42.33
N GLU A 378 88.76 -17.38 -42.86
CA GLU A 378 89.68 -16.59 -43.69
C GLU A 378 90.88 -16.09 -42.85
N LEU A 379 90.62 -15.62 -41.62
CA LEU A 379 91.66 -15.26 -40.65
C LEU A 379 92.52 -16.46 -40.25
N ALA A 380 91.92 -17.64 -40.05
CA ALA A 380 92.67 -18.85 -39.73
C ALA A 380 93.58 -19.29 -40.89
N SER A 381 93.12 -19.18 -42.14
CA SER A 381 93.97 -19.48 -43.31
C SER A 381 95.13 -18.50 -43.48
N THR A 382 94.92 -17.20 -43.19
CA THR A 382 96.02 -16.22 -43.24
C THR A 382 97.03 -16.46 -42.13
N VAL A 383 96.59 -16.86 -40.94
CA VAL A 383 97.49 -17.21 -39.83
C VAL A 383 98.32 -18.46 -40.16
N GLU A 384 97.72 -19.49 -40.74
CA GLU A 384 98.45 -20.70 -41.19
C GLU A 384 99.49 -20.38 -42.27
N GLU A 385 99.18 -19.49 -43.21
CA GLU A 385 100.10 -19.07 -44.27
C GLU A 385 101.30 -18.29 -43.70
N VAL A 386 101.06 -17.37 -42.77
CA VAL A 386 102.10 -16.61 -42.05
C VAL A 386 102.97 -17.54 -41.19
N GLU A 387 102.39 -18.54 -40.51
CA GLU A 387 103.17 -19.54 -39.76
C GLU A 387 104.07 -20.38 -40.68
N LYS A 388 103.61 -20.69 -41.88
CA LYS A 388 104.37 -21.47 -42.88
C LYS A 388 105.57 -20.68 -43.41
N GLU A 389 105.41 -19.38 -43.63
CA GLU A 389 106.52 -18.47 -43.99
C GLU A 389 107.54 -18.29 -42.84
N LEU A 390 107.06 -18.22 -41.60
CA LEU A 390 107.93 -18.09 -40.42
C LEU A 390 108.75 -19.36 -40.15
N LYS A 391 108.20 -20.55 -40.42
CA LYS A 391 108.93 -21.84 -40.32
C LYS A 391 110.01 -21.98 -41.39
N THR A 392 109.72 -21.60 -42.63
CA THR A 392 110.71 -21.63 -43.73
C THR A 392 111.87 -20.66 -43.48
N LYS A 393 111.62 -19.47 -42.93
CA LYS A 393 112.69 -18.53 -42.52
C LYS A 393 113.53 -19.02 -41.34
N LYS A 394 112.95 -19.77 -40.40
CA LYS A 394 113.69 -20.32 -39.24
C LYS A 394 114.59 -21.50 -39.62
N GLU A 395 114.18 -22.34 -40.57
CA GLU A 395 114.98 -23.49 -41.01
C GLU A 395 116.21 -23.10 -41.85
N THR A 396 116.16 -21.98 -42.58
CA THR A 396 117.33 -21.50 -43.35
C THR A 396 118.41 -20.87 -42.46
N LYS A 397 118.05 -20.40 -41.26
CA LYS A 397 118.99 -19.72 -40.34
C LYS A 397 119.70 -20.71 -39.40
N ALA A 398 119.05 -21.82 -39.03
CA ALA A 398 119.54 -22.74 -38.00
C ALA A 398 120.59 -23.79 -38.45
N LYS A 399 120.92 -23.89 -39.75
CA LYS A 399 121.94 -24.85 -40.22
C LYS A 399 123.32 -24.23 -40.50
N LYS A 400 123.49 -22.93 -40.23
CA LYS A 400 124.73 -22.17 -40.52
C LYS A 400 125.63 -21.86 -39.30
N GLU A 401 125.28 -22.23 -38.07
CA GLU A 401 126.10 -21.93 -36.88
C GLU A 401 126.32 -23.16 -35.97
N GLU A 402 127.61 -23.52 -35.83
CA GLU A 402 128.29 -24.00 -34.60
C GLU A 402 127.90 -25.38 -34.04
N THR A 403 128.69 -26.47 -34.11
CA THR A 403 130.15 -26.64 -33.95
C THR A 403 130.79 -25.76 -32.88
N LYS A 404 130.76 -26.21 -31.60
CA LYS A 404 131.96 -26.49 -30.77
C LYS A 404 131.64 -26.81 -29.29
N THR A 405 132.20 -27.95 -28.84
CA THR A 405 132.84 -28.24 -27.53
C THR A 405 132.06 -28.36 -26.20
N LYS A 406 132.10 -29.59 -25.65
CA LYS A 406 132.21 -30.01 -24.22
C LYS A 406 133.62 -29.67 -23.64
N PRO A 407 134.00 -30.01 -22.38
CA PRO A 407 133.28 -30.14 -21.08
C PRO A 407 134.09 -29.56 -19.86
N LYS A 408 133.51 -29.53 -18.63
CA LYS A 408 134.13 -30.04 -17.36
C LYS A 408 133.29 -29.77 -16.09
N ALA A 409 133.54 -30.61 -15.09
CA ALA A 409 132.87 -30.80 -13.80
C ALA A 409 133.30 -29.84 -12.66
N LYS A 410 132.45 -29.63 -11.64
CA LYS A 410 132.65 -30.05 -10.21
C LYS A 410 131.72 -29.32 -9.18
N LYS A 411 131.18 -30.14 -8.26
CA LYS A 411 130.97 -30.00 -6.79
C LYS A 411 130.00 -28.96 -6.16
N LYS A 412 129.06 -29.52 -5.35
CA LYS A 412 128.66 -29.25 -3.92
C LYS A 412 128.24 -27.81 -3.55
N THR A 413 127.21 -27.50 -2.75
CA THR A 413 126.55 -28.20 -1.61
C THR A 413 125.28 -27.44 -1.16
N SER A 414 124.23 -28.18 -0.74
CA SER A 414 123.23 -27.88 0.33
C SER A 414 122.32 -26.63 0.18
N LYS A 415 121.09 -26.51 0.69
CA LYS A 415 120.25 -27.27 1.62
C LYS A 415 118.84 -26.63 1.58
N LYS A 416 117.79 -27.43 1.86
CA LYS A 416 116.57 -27.11 2.66
C LYS A 416 115.39 -26.30 2.04
N LYS A 417 114.21 -26.96 2.09
CA LYS A 417 112.89 -26.53 2.67
C LYS A 417 112.19 -25.33 2.01
N LYS A 418 110.89 -25.30 1.70
CA LYS A 418 109.60 -25.93 2.12
C LYS A 418 108.65 -25.73 0.91
N GLU A 419 107.59 -26.48 0.62
CA GLU A 419 106.90 -27.66 1.16
C GLU A 419 106.26 -28.36 -0.05
#